data_AF-A0A9B0WHS2-F1
#
_entry.id   AF-A0A9B0WHS2-F1
#
_cell.length_a   1.000
_cell.length_b   1.000
_cell.length_c   1.000
_cell.angle_alpha   90.00
_cell.angle_beta   90.00
_cell.angle_gamma   90.00
#
_symmetry.space_group_name_H-M   'P 1'
#
loop_
_entity.id
_entity.type
_entity.pdbx_description
1 polymer ?
#
loop_
_entity_poly.entity_id
_entity_poly.type
_entity_poly.pdbx_seq_one_letter_code
_entity_poly.pdbx_strand_id
1 'polypeptide(L)' 'MASHKTFRIKRILAKKEKKQLFVPFPQWIQVKTGNKIRYNFKRRHWRKTKLKSLEGRKVKPLPIGDQSKFQLKHPKIMM' A
#
# COMPACT_ATOMS: atom_id res chain seq x y z
N MET A 1 2.78 -25.48 -8.31
CA MET A 1 1.37 -25.15 -7.96
C MET A 1 1.16 -23.65 -7.89
N ALA A 2 -0.04 -23.17 -8.25
CA ALA A 2 -0.45 -21.79 -7.98
C ALA A 2 -0.76 -21.61 -6.49
N SER A 3 -0.49 -20.41 -5.96
CA SER A 3 -0.83 -20.08 -4.58
C SER A 3 -2.35 -20.05 -4.39
N HIS A 4 -2.84 -20.74 -3.35
CA HIS A 4 -4.25 -20.69 -2.93
C HIS A 4 -4.56 -19.31 -2.35
N LYS A 5 -5.31 -18.50 -3.09
CA LYS A 5 -5.75 -17.14 -2.71
C LYS A 5 -7.25 -17.09 -2.49
N THR A 6 -7.70 -16.28 -1.53
CA THR A 6 -9.12 -16.03 -1.32
C THR A 6 -9.76 -15.27 -2.49
N PHE A 7 -11.08 -15.43 -2.66
CA PHE A 7 -11.83 -14.77 -3.74
C PHE A 7 -11.70 -13.24 -3.73
N ARG A 8 -11.66 -12.64 -2.53
CA ARG A 8 -11.46 -11.19 -2.35
C ARG A 8 -10.11 -10.73 -2.92
N ILE A 9 -9.04 -11.47 -2.65
CA ILE A 9 -7.70 -11.16 -3.16
C ILE A 9 -7.69 -11.31 -4.69
N LYS A 10 -8.30 -12.37 -5.23
CA LYS A 10 -8.42 -12.57 -6.68
C LYS A 10 -9.13 -11.40 -7.36
N ARG A 11 -10.26 -10.91 -6.83
CA ARG A 11 -10.96 -9.74 -7.36
C ARG A 11 -10.12 -8.46 -7.33
N ILE A 12 -9.38 -8.23 -6.23
CA ILE A 12 -8.49 -7.07 -6.11
C ILE A 12 -7.36 -7.14 -7.14
N LEU A 13 -6.73 -8.31 -7.31
CA LEU A 13 -5.68 -8.53 -8.30
C LEU A 13 -6.18 -8.29 -9.72
N ALA A 14 -7.32 -8.88 -10.10
CA ALA A 14 -7.92 -8.70 -11.42
C ALA A 14 -8.25 -7.22 -11.71
N LYS A 15 -8.77 -6.47 -10.72
CA LYS A 15 -9.03 -5.03 -10.86
C LYS A 15 -7.75 -4.21 -11.07
N LYS A 16 -6.66 -4.59 -10.40
CA LYS A 16 -5.36 -3.91 -10.53
C LYS A 16 -4.69 -4.24 -11.86
N GLU A 17 -4.83 -5.47 -12.31
CA GLU A 17 -4.35 -5.93 -13.62
C GLU A 17 -5.06 -5.19 -14.75
N LYS A 18 -6.40 -5.11 -14.76
CA LYS A 18 -7.15 -4.36 -15.80
C LYS A 18 -6.71 -2.89 -15.91
N LYS A 19 -6.47 -2.21 -14.78
CA LYS A 19 -5.96 -0.83 -14.77
C LYS A 19 -4.53 -0.69 -15.30
N GLN A 20 -3.72 -1.73 -15.16
CA GLN A 20 -2.34 -1.78 -15.64
C GLN A 20 -2.20 -2.37 -17.05
N LEU A 21 -3.24 -3.02 -17.57
CA LEU A 21 -3.31 -3.51 -18.95
C LEU A 21 -3.93 -2.46 -19.89
N PHE A 22 -4.77 -1.55 -19.38
CA PHE A 22 -5.27 -0.36 -20.11
C PHE A 22 -4.18 0.70 -20.44
N VAL A 23 -2.92 0.27 -20.52
CA VAL A 23 -1.71 1.07 -20.31
C VAL A 23 -1.10 1.72 -21.56
N PRO A 24 -1.36 1.30 -22.80
CA PRO A 24 -1.17 2.19 -23.93
C PRO A 24 -2.42 3.06 -24.09
N PHE A 25 -2.24 4.38 -24.06
CA PHE A 25 -3.33 5.28 -24.35
C PHE A 25 -3.78 5.06 -25.80
N PRO A 26 -5.08 4.86 -26.05
CA PRO A 26 -5.56 4.67 -27.41
C PRO A 26 -5.16 5.83 -28.32
N GLN A 27 -4.71 5.51 -29.53
CA GLN A 27 -4.21 6.48 -30.50
C GLN A 27 -5.20 7.62 -30.75
N TRP A 28 -6.50 7.29 -30.84
CA TRP A 28 -7.56 8.26 -31.10
C TRP A 28 -7.73 9.30 -29.98
N ILE A 29 -7.35 9.00 -28.73
CA ILE A 29 -7.34 10.01 -27.67
C ILE A 29 -6.07 10.87 -27.76
N GLN A 30 -4.96 10.28 -28.23
CA GLN A 30 -3.67 10.94 -28.41
C GLN A 30 -3.75 12.07 -29.43
N VAL A 31 -4.56 11.87 -30.48
CA VAL A 31 -4.77 12.85 -31.57
C VAL A 31 -5.89 13.87 -31.30
N LYS A 32 -6.54 13.83 -30.13
CA LYS A 32 -7.57 14.83 -29.79
C LYS A 32 -6.94 16.21 -29.60
N THR A 33 -7.47 17.20 -30.31
CA THR A 33 -7.06 18.61 -30.19
C THR A 33 -7.24 19.12 -28.75
N GLY A 34 -6.26 19.84 -28.22
CA GLY A 34 -6.27 20.36 -26.85
C GLY A 34 -5.93 19.32 -25.75
N ASN A 35 -5.56 18.09 -26.11
CA ASN A 35 -5.16 17.09 -25.12
C ASN A 35 -3.70 17.30 -24.65
N LYS A 36 -3.53 17.55 -23.34
CA LYS A 36 -2.23 17.71 -22.68
C LYS A 36 -1.64 16.39 -22.16
N ILE A 37 -2.44 15.32 -22.10
CA ILE A 37 -2.05 14.04 -21.52
C ILE A 37 -1.31 13.20 -22.57
N ARG A 38 0.01 13.05 -22.41
CA ARG A 38 0.86 12.24 -23.32
C ARG A 38 1.18 10.84 -22.82
N TYR A 39 1.23 10.66 -21.51
CA TYR A 39 1.51 9.38 -20.88
C TYR A 39 0.69 9.21 -19.59
N ASN A 40 0.46 7.96 -19.18
CA ASN A 40 -0.25 7.66 -17.94
C ASN A 40 0.70 7.74 -16.74
N PHE A 41 0.64 8.84 -15.97
CA PHE A 41 1.46 9.01 -14.77
C PHE A 41 1.20 7.95 -13.67
N LYS A 42 -0.01 7.36 -13.64
CA LYS A 42 -0.40 6.32 -12.68
C LYS A 42 0.03 4.91 -13.11
N ARG A 43 0.79 4.78 -14.19
CA ARG A 43 1.29 3.49 -14.68
C ARG A 43 2.17 2.84 -13.62
N ARG A 44 1.89 1.57 -13.32
CA ARG A 44 2.65 0.76 -12.37
C ARG A 44 3.48 -0.27 -13.10
N HIS A 45 4.73 -0.47 -12.69
CA HIS A 45 5.56 -1.59 -13.13
C HIS A 45 5.83 -2.54 -11.96
N TRP A 46 5.67 -3.85 -12.19
CA TRP A 46 5.68 -4.85 -11.13
C TRP A 46 7.05 -5.03 -10.46
N ARG A 47 8.15 -4.75 -11.17
CA ARG A 47 9.50 -4.73 -10.57
C ARG A 47 9.79 -3.46 -9.77
N LYS A 48 9.16 -2.32 -10.11
CA LYS A 48 9.45 -1.02 -9.49
C LYS A 48 8.57 -0.73 -8.27
N THR A 49 7.29 -1.11 -8.28
CA THR A 49 6.36 -0.80 -7.19
C THR A 49 5.45 -1.99 -6.83
N LYS A 50 5.45 -2.37 -5.54
CA LYS A 50 4.67 -3.49 -5.01
C LYS A 50 3.22 -3.09 -4.71
N LEU A 51 2.32 -4.08 -4.70
CA LEU A 51 0.91 -3.86 -4.38
C LEU A 51 0.72 -3.84 -2.86
N LYS A 52 0.52 -2.64 -2.29
CA LYS A 52 0.29 -2.44 -0.85
C LYS A 52 -0.90 -3.22 -0.28
N SER A 53 -1.89 -3.57 -1.11
CA SER A 53 -3.07 -4.35 -0.69
C SER A 53 -2.73 -5.80 -0.30
N LEU A 54 -1.49 -6.24 -0.51
CA LEU A 54 -0.99 -7.57 -0.15
C LEU A 54 0.07 -7.51 0.96
N GLU A 55 0.55 -6.32 1.31
CA GLU A 55 1.37 -6.15 2.50
C GLU A 55 0.42 -6.08 3.69
N GLY A 56 0.47 -7.08 4.57
CA GLY A 56 -0.20 -7.03 5.86
C GLY A 56 0.12 -5.69 6.52
N ARG A 57 -0.87 -5.08 7.19
CA ARG A 57 -0.68 -3.83 7.94
C ARG A 57 0.57 -4.01 8.79
N LYS A 58 1.70 -3.40 8.42
CA LYS A 58 2.82 -3.28 9.35
C LYS A 58 2.28 -2.41 10.46
N VAL A 59 1.94 -3.04 11.58
CA VAL A 59 1.69 -2.33 12.83
C VAL A 59 2.94 -1.49 13.04
N LYS A 60 2.80 -0.16 13.13
CA LYS A 60 3.94 0.69 13.48
C LYS A 60 4.50 0.11 14.79
N PRO A 61 5.81 -0.19 14.90
CA PRO A 61 6.35 -0.59 16.18
C PRO A 61 5.99 0.51 17.18
N LEU A 62 5.40 0.11 18.32
CA LEU A 62 5.18 1.03 19.43
C LEU A 62 6.52 1.73 19.71
N PRO A 63 6.54 3.06 19.88
CA PRO A 63 7.77 3.71 20.28
C PRO A 63 8.21 3.03 21.58
N ILE A 64 9.42 2.49 21.59
CA ILE A 64 10.07 2.00 22.80
C ILE A 64 10.29 3.27 23.64
N GLY A 65 9.25 3.61 24.40
CA GLY A 65 9.24 4.71 25.32
C GLY A 65 10.27 4.43 26.40
N ASP A 66 11.15 5.40 26.59
CA ASP A 66 12.10 5.50 27.68
C ASP A 66 11.48 5.01 29.01
N GLN A 67 12.03 3.93 29.57
CA GLN A 67 11.54 3.29 30.80
C GLN A 67 11.83 4.12 32.07
N SER A 68 12.44 5.30 31.91
CA SER A 68 12.89 6.19 32.98
C SER A 68 11.79 6.80 33.86
N LYS A 69 10.50 6.57 33.56
CA LYS A 69 9.37 7.17 34.30
C LYS A 69 8.65 6.25 35.29
N PHE A 70 9.10 5.01 35.47
CA PHE A 70 8.49 4.05 36.41
C PHE A 70 9.20 3.97 37.77
N GLN A 71 10.00 4.97 38.15
CA GLN A 71 10.54 5.04 39.51
C GLN A 71 9.77 6.01 40.40
N LEU A 72 9.55 5.55 41.63
CA LEU A 72 9.06 6.22 42.83
C LEU A 72 7.54 6.26 43.01
N LYS A 73 7.07 5.31 43.82
CA LYS A 73 6.28 5.57 45.04
C LYS A 73 6.38 4.34 45.95
N HIS A 74 7.29 4.40 46.92
CA HIS A 74 7.29 3.47 48.05
C HIS A 74 6.23 3.97 49.05
N PRO A 75 5.27 3.16 49.50
CA PRO A 75 4.40 3.55 50.60
C PRO A 75 5.19 3.47 51.92
N LYS A 76 5.21 4.58 52.65
CA LYS A 76 5.79 4.68 53.99
C LYS A 76 4.86 3.94 54.95
N ILE A 77 5.29 2.78 55.45
CA ILE A 77 4.63 2.06 56.54
C ILE A 77 4.93 2.86 57.82
N MET A 78 3.91 3.44 58.45
CA MET A 78 4.02 4.01 59.79
C MET A 78 3.74 2.91 60.81
N MET A 79 4.70 2.69 61.71
CA MET A 79 4.50 2.01 62.99
C MET A 79 3.78 2.94 63.96
#